data_AF-A0A437NAB1-F1
#
_entry.id   AF-A0A437NAB1-F1
#
_cell.length_a   1.000
_cell.length_b   1.000
_cell.length_c   1.000
_cell.angle_alpha   90.00
_cell.angle_beta   90.00
_cell.angle_gamma   90.00
#
_symmetry.space_group_name_H-M   'P 1'
#
loop_
_entity.id
_entity.type
_entity.pdbx_description
1 polymer ?
#
loop_
_entity_poly.entity_id
_entity_poly.type
_entity_poly.pdbx_seq_one_letter_code
_entity_poly.pdbx_strand_id
1 'polypeptide(L)'
;MGPINWLAVVLAAVVAGALALPYYRLLGQKAPRGISLLALLGPAWLIGHNFARVGSATLAAKPWLYPMMSGGFALFIAVPLIVLLYDRQGLGWRASAVDAAYALLACLVMGGVFAALA
;
A
#
# COMPACT_ATOMS: atom_id res chain seq x y z
N MET A 1 -21.29 9.44 2.15
CA MET A 1 -20.08 8.61 2.31
C MET A 1 -20.53 7.31 2.94
N GLY A 2 -20.10 6.15 2.41
CA GLY A 2 -20.41 4.85 2.98
C GLY A 2 -19.62 4.57 4.26
N PRO A 3 -19.94 3.49 5.00
CA PRO A 3 -19.15 3.07 6.14
C PRO A 3 -17.76 2.55 5.70
N ILE A 4 -16.75 2.74 6.55
CA ILE A 4 -15.43 2.12 6.35
C ILE A 4 -15.52 0.64 6.70
N ASN A 5 -15.08 -0.23 5.80
CA ASN A 5 -14.91 -1.65 6.11
C ASN A 5 -13.64 -1.86 6.95
N TRP A 6 -13.79 -1.84 8.27
CA TRP A 6 -12.68 -2.00 9.22
C TRP A 6 -11.98 -3.37 9.14
N LEU A 7 -12.72 -4.42 8.79
CA LEU A 7 -12.14 -5.74 8.55
C LEU A 7 -11.17 -5.68 7.35
N ALA A 8 -11.60 -5.03 6.25
CA ALA A 8 -10.75 -4.83 5.09
C ALA A 8 -9.51 -3.98 5.41
N VAL A 9 -9.59 -2.98 6.29
CA VAL A 9 -8.42 -2.19 6.74
C VAL A 9 -7.37 -3.10 7.40
N VAL A 10 -7.78 -3.91 8.38
CA VAL A 10 -6.87 -4.80 9.11
C VAL A 10 -6.29 -5.86 8.17
N LEU A 11 -7.13 -6.50 7.36
CA LEU A 11 -6.69 -7.50 6.40
C LEU A 11 -5.75 -6.92 5.35
N ALA A 12 -6.03 -5.73 4.83
CA ALA A 12 -5.19 -5.05 3.86
C ALA A 12 -3.78 -4.80 4.42
N ALA A 13 -3.69 -4.32 5.67
CA ALA A 13 -2.41 -4.11 6.34
C ALA A 13 -1.67 -5.44 6.58
N VAL A 14 -2.36 -6.49 7.02
CA VAL A 14 -1.76 -7.81 7.26
C VAL A 14 -1.25 -8.43 5.95
N VAL A 15 -2.05 -8.41 4.88
CA VAL A 15 -1.67 -9.00 3.59
C VAL A 15 -0.51 -8.22 2.97
N ALA A 16 -0.52 -6.89 3.03
CA ALA A 16 0.60 -6.06 2.57
C ALA A 16 1.87 -6.27 3.41
N GLY A 17 1.73 -6.45 4.73
CA GLY A 17 2.86 -6.79 5.61
C GLY A 17 3.41 -8.18 5.35
N ALA A 18 2.54 -9.17 5.15
CA ALA A 18 2.91 -10.54 4.81
C ALA A 18 3.64 -10.60 3.45
N LEU A 19 3.27 -9.75 2.49
CA LEU A 19 3.97 -9.61 1.21
C LEU A 19 5.45 -9.20 1.36
N ALA A 20 5.81 -8.48 2.42
CA ALA A 20 7.20 -8.05 2.64
C ALA A 20 8.16 -9.25 2.74
N LEU A 21 7.72 -10.34 3.39
CA LEU A 21 8.54 -11.53 3.62
C LEU A 21 9.04 -12.16 2.31
N PRO A 22 8.18 -12.63 1.39
CA PRO A 22 8.64 -13.17 0.12
C PRO A 22 9.31 -12.09 -0.75
N TYR A 23 8.81 -10.86 -0.75
CA TYR A 23 9.36 -9.78 -1.57
C TYR A 23 10.86 -9.53 -1.29
N TYR A 24 11.20 -9.24 -0.03
CA TYR A 24 12.58 -8.95 0.33
C TYR A 24 13.46 -10.20 0.29
N ARG A 25 12.93 -11.37 0.66
CA ARG A 25 13.66 -12.64 0.60
C ARG A 25 14.08 -13.01 -0.82
N LEU A 26 13.20 -12.84 -1.81
CA LEU A 26 13.50 -13.10 -3.22
C LEU A 26 14.59 -12.19 -3.78
N LEU A 27 14.75 -11.00 -3.20
CA LEU A 27 15.79 -10.03 -3.57
C LEU A 27 17.07 -10.16 -2.73
N GLY A 28 17.17 -11.17 -1.86
CA GLY A 28 18.31 -11.36 -0.96
C GLY A 28 18.43 -10.29 0.13
N GLN A 29 17.36 -9.55 0.38
CA GLN A 29 17.30 -8.46 1.36
C GLN A 29 16.64 -8.90 2.67
N LYS A 30 16.97 -8.21 3.76
CA LYS A 30 16.31 -8.43 5.05
C LYS A 30 14.94 -7.76 5.05
N ALA A 31 13.90 -8.51 5.41
CA ALA A 31 12.57 -7.94 5.57
C ALA A 31 12.53 -6.93 6.74
N PRO A 32 11.60 -5.96 6.70
CA PRO A 32 11.38 -5.03 7.81
C PRO A 32 11.08 -5.76 9.12
N ARG A 33 11.40 -5.10 10.24
CA ARG A 33 11.02 -5.61 11.57
C ARG A 33 9.50 -5.73 11.64
N GLY A 34 8.99 -6.81 12.23
CA GLY A 34 7.55 -7.07 12.31
C GLY A 34 6.76 -5.91 12.93
N ILE A 35 7.32 -5.24 13.96
CA ILE A 35 6.68 -4.08 14.58
C ILE A 35 6.57 -2.86 13.64
N SER A 36 7.54 -2.68 12.73
CA SER A 36 7.50 -1.59 11.74
C SER A 36 6.40 -1.80 10.71
N LEU A 37 5.97 -3.05 10.47
CA LEU A 37 4.85 -3.35 9.57
C LEU A 37 3.51 -2.83 10.11
N LEU A 38 3.39 -2.54 11.42
CA LEU A 38 2.20 -1.91 11.98
C LEU A 38 1.92 -0.53 11.36
N ALA A 39 2.95 0.15 10.83
CA ALA A 39 2.78 1.42 10.12
C ALA A 39 1.88 1.29 8.87
N LEU A 40 1.74 0.09 8.29
CA LEU A 40 0.87 -0.17 7.14
C LEU A 40 -0.63 0.01 7.45
N LEU A 41 -1.02 0.04 8.74
CA LEU A 41 -2.39 0.38 9.15
C LEU A 41 -2.77 1.80 8.72
N GLY A 42 -1.82 2.75 8.71
CA GLY A 42 -2.07 4.13 8.28
C GLY A 42 -2.51 4.23 6.82
N PRO A 43 -1.68 3.77 5.85
CA PRO A 43 -2.07 3.70 4.44
C PRO A 43 -3.33 2.87 4.19
N ALA A 44 -3.49 1.71 4.85
CA ALA A 44 -4.68 0.87 4.70
C ALA A 44 -5.96 1.61 5.14
N TRP A 45 -5.90 2.34 6.26
CA TRP A 45 -7.00 3.17 6.75
C TRP A 45 -7.32 4.32 5.79
N LEU A 46 -6.31 5.04 5.30
CA LEU A 46 -6.49 6.14 4.35
C LEU A 46 -7.12 5.65 3.03
N ILE A 47 -6.64 4.53 2.49
CA ILE A 47 -7.19 3.90 1.29
C ILE A 47 -8.65 3.50 1.53
N GLY A 48 -8.95 2.86 2.65
CA GLY A 48 -10.32 2.48 3.03
C GLY A 48 -11.26 3.68 3.18
N HIS A 49 -10.79 4.77 3.77
CA HIS A 49 -11.56 6.01 3.89
C HIS A 49 -11.88 6.61 2.52
N ASN A 50 -10.91 6.57 1.59
CA ASN A 50 -11.10 7.04 0.23
C ASN A 50 -12.16 6.21 -0.53
N PHE A 51 -12.15 4.89 -0.40
CA PHE A 51 -13.18 4.03 -0.99
C PHE A 51 -14.56 4.25 -0.35
N ALA A 52 -14.62 4.39 0.98
CA ALA A 52 -15.85 4.73 1.68
C ALA A 52 -16.44 6.07 1.22
N ARG A 53 -15.59 7.06 0.93
CA ARG A 53 -16.00 8.35 0.37
C ARG A 53 -16.58 8.23 -1.04
N VAL A 54 -15.99 7.39 -1.89
CA VAL A 54 -16.46 7.12 -3.27
C VAL A 54 -17.77 6.32 -3.29
N GLY A 55 -17.92 5.38 -2.36
CA GLY A 55 -19.12 4.56 -2.18
C GLY A 55 -19.17 3.31 -3.06
N SER A 56 -19.85 2.27 -2.57
CA SER A 56 -19.91 0.95 -3.21
C SER A 56 -20.56 0.98 -4.59
N ALA A 57 -21.65 1.73 -4.79
CA ALA A 57 -22.31 1.85 -6.09
C ALA A 57 -21.36 2.38 -7.18
N THR A 58 -20.55 3.39 -6.86
CA THR A 58 -19.56 3.96 -7.79
C THR A 58 -18.42 2.99 -8.05
N LEU A 59 -17.92 2.32 -7.02
CA LEU A 59 -16.84 1.33 -7.14
C LEU A 59 -17.27 0.10 -7.96
N ALA A 60 -18.53 -0.33 -7.83
CA ALA A 60 -19.11 -1.39 -8.65
C ALA A 60 -19.21 -0.97 -10.12
N ALA A 61 -19.61 0.28 -10.40
CA ALA A 61 -19.65 0.81 -11.76
C ALA A 61 -18.26 1.08 -12.36
N LYS A 62 -17.24 1.29 -11.51
CA LYS A 62 -15.88 1.70 -11.90
C LYS A 62 -14.81 0.94 -11.10
N PRO A 63 -14.64 -0.37 -11.33
CA PRO A 63 -13.73 -1.21 -10.53
C PRO A 63 -12.26 -0.82 -10.68
N TRP A 64 -11.85 -0.16 -11.76
CA TRP A 64 -10.50 0.37 -11.92
C TRP A 64 -10.13 1.45 -10.89
N LEU A 65 -11.11 2.02 -10.17
CA LEU A 65 -10.84 2.95 -9.08
C LEU A 65 -10.06 2.30 -7.93
N TYR A 66 -10.21 0.98 -7.70
CA TYR A 66 -9.43 0.27 -6.67
C TYR A 66 -7.91 0.39 -6.90
N PRO A 67 -7.36 -0.11 -8.03
CA PRO A 67 -5.93 0.02 -8.31
C PRO A 67 -5.53 1.48 -8.59
N MET A 68 -6.39 2.31 -9.18
CA MET A 68 -6.07 3.70 -9.49
C MET A 68 -5.86 4.54 -8.21
N MET A 69 -6.78 4.46 -7.25
CA MET A 69 -6.67 5.27 -6.03
C MET A 69 -5.57 4.75 -5.10
N SER A 70 -5.49 3.43 -4.91
CA SER A 70 -4.46 2.82 -4.06
C SER A 70 -3.05 2.95 -4.65
N GLY A 71 -2.89 2.64 -5.94
CA GLY A 71 -1.62 2.83 -6.66
C GLY A 71 -1.23 4.30 -6.81
N GLY A 72 -2.21 5.20 -6.98
CA GLY A 72 -1.98 6.65 -7.05
C GLY A 72 -1.33 7.20 -5.78
N PHE A 73 -1.74 6.75 -4.59
CA PHE A 73 -1.06 7.10 -3.35
C PHE A 73 0.41 6.68 -3.34
N ALA A 74 0.72 5.47 -3.84
CA ALA A 74 2.11 5.04 -3.90
C ALA A 74 2.91 5.85 -4.91
N LEU A 75 2.45 5.93 -6.17
CA LEU A 75 3.19 6.55 -7.27
C LEU A 75 3.46 8.04 -7.07
N PHE A 76 2.50 8.77 -6.50
CA PHE A 76 2.58 10.24 -6.41
C PHE A 76 2.94 10.76 -5.02
N ILE A 77 2.95 9.90 -3.99
CA ILE A 77 3.31 10.31 -2.63
C ILE A 77 4.44 9.44 -2.07
N ALA A 78 4.21 8.13 -1.90
CA ALA A 78 5.17 7.27 -1.23
C ALA A 78 6.50 7.15 -2.01
N VAL A 79 6.44 6.89 -3.32
CA VAL A 79 7.62 6.70 -4.18
C VAL A 79 8.49 7.97 -4.23
N PRO A 80 7.96 9.17 -4.52
CA PRO A 80 8.76 10.40 -4.47
C PRO A 80 9.40 10.66 -3.10
N LEU A 81 8.68 10.41 -2.00
CA LEU A 81 9.22 10.59 -0.66
C LEU A 81 10.34 9.59 -0.35
N ILE A 82 10.20 8.32 -0.76
CA ILE A 82 11.26 7.31 -0.58
C ILE A 82 12.52 7.73 -1.34
N VAL A 83 12.39 8.11 -2.61
CA VAL A 83 13.53 8.54 -3.43
C VAL A 83 14.24 9.74 -2.81
N LEU A 84 13.48 10.78 -2.41
CA LEU A 84 14.02 11.99 -1.78
C LEU A 84 14.72 11.68 -0.44
N LEU A 85 14.11 10.86 0.41
CA LEU A 85 14.66 10.56 1.74
C LEU A 85 15.89 9.65 1.68
N TYR A 86 15.98 8.77 0.68
CA TYR A 86 17.15 7.92 0.45
C TYR A 86 18.31 8.74 -0.09
N ASP A 87 18.05 9.65 -1.04
CA ASP A 87 19.04 10.59 -1.55
C ASP A 87 19.62 11.47 -0.43
N ARG A 88 18.75 12.03 0.44
CA ARG A 88 19.17 12.79 1.63
C ARG A 88 20.05 11.99 2.60
N GLN A 89 19.95 10.67 2.59
CA GLN A 89 20.74 9.77 3.43
C GLN A 89 21.99 9.21 2.72
N GLY A 90 22.24 9.59 1.47
CA GLY A 90 23.33 9.06 0.66
C GLY A 90 23.15 7.57 0.29
N LEU A 91 21.92 7.07 0.33
CA LEU A 91 21.60 5.70 -0.07
C LEU A 91 21.49 5.61 -1.60
N GLY A 92 22.02 4.54 -2.18
CA GLY A 92 22.02 4.36 -3.63
C GLY A 92 20.62 4.20 -4.23
N TRP A 93 20.44 4.66 -5.47
CA TRP A 93 19.16 4.61 -6.19
C TRP A 93 18.54 3.21 -6.30
N ARG A 94 19.36 2.15 -6.31
CA ARG A 94 18.87 0.76 -6.34
C ARG A 94 18.12 0.40 -5.06
N ALA A 95 18.59 0.88 -3.91
CA ALA A 95 17.93 0.64 -2.63
C ALA A 95 16.58 1.36 -2.60
N SER A 96 16.54 2.61 -3.04
CA SER A 96 15.27 3.36 -3.10
C SER A 96 14.28 2.75 -4.10
N ALA A 97 14.75 2.23 -5.25
CA ALA A 97 13.90 1.57 -6.23
C ALA A 97 13.24 0.29 -5.68
N VAL A 98 13.97 -0.53 -4.91
CA VAL A 98 13.43 -1.74 -4.27
C VAL A 98 12.34 -1.36 -3.26
N ASP A 99 12.62 -0.42 -2.35
CA ASP A 99 11.63 -0.04 -1.33
C ASP A 99 10.43 0.73 -1.90
N ALA A 100 10.64 1.53 -2.95
CA ALA A 100 9.58 2.17 -3.72
C ALA A 100 8.68 1.14 -4.43
N ALA A 101 9.26 0.11 -5.03
CA ALA A 101 8.51 -0.97 -5.67
C ALA A 101 7.69 -1.77 -4.64
N TYR A 102 8.24 -2.04 -3.46
CA TYR A 102 7.48 -2.64 -2.36
C TYR A 102 6.30 -1.75 -1.95
N ALA A 103 6.52 -0.44 -1.75
CA ALA A 103 5.45 0.48 -1.36
C ALA A 103 4.30 0.51 -2.38
N LEU A 104 4.63 0.50 -3.68
CA LEU A 104 3.64 0.38 -4.75
C LEU A 104 2.84 -0.92 -4.68
N LEU A 105 3.53 -2.06 -4.58
CA LEU A 105 2.88 -3.36 -4.50
C LEU A 105 2.01 -3.48 -3.24
N ALA A 106 2.50 -3.00 -2.09
CA ALA A 106 1.77 -2.98 -0.84
C ALA A 106 0.46 -2.19 -0.98
N CYS A 107 0.50 -0.98 -1.54
CA CYS A 107 -0.72 -0.19 -1.77
C CYS A 107 -1.68 -0.87 -2.76
N LEU A 108 -1.19 -1.42 -3.87
CA LEU A 108 -2.02 -2.14 -4.84
C LEU A 108 -2.69 -3.36 -4.21
N VAL A 109 -1.96 -4.12 -3.39
CA VAL A 109 -2.50 -5.26 -2.64
C VAL A 109 -3.55 -4.84 -1.64
N MET A 110 -3.34 -3.72 -0.91
CA MET A 110 -4.38 -3.16 -0.06
C MET A 110 -5.64 -2.84 -0.86
N GLY A 111 -5.50 -2.16 -2.01
CA GLY A 111 -6.62 -1.91 -2.93
C GLY A 111 -7.32 -3.17 -3.39
N GLY A 112 -6.56 -4.23 -3.69
CA GLY A 112 -7.09 -5.55 -4.05
C GLY A 112 -7.87 -6.23 -2.93
N VAL A 113 -7.42 -6.11 -1.67
CA VAL A 113 -8.18 -6.62 -0.50
C VAL A 113 -9.51 -5.91 -0.36
N PHE A 114 -9.55 -4.58 -0.53
CA PHE A 114 -10.80 -3.84 -0.54
C PHE A 114 -11.72 -4.25 -1.70
N ALA A 115 -11.16 -4.46 -2.90
CA ALA A 115 -11.92 -4.94 -4.05
C ALA A 115 -12.52 -6.33 -3.84
N ALA A 116 -11.80 -7.23 -3.16
CA ALA A 116 -12.25 -8.59 -2.85
C ALA A 116 -13.33 -8.66 -1.76
N LEU A 117 -13.44 -7.61 -0.93
CA LEU A 117 -14.40 -7.49 0.18
C LEU A 117 -15.47 -6.42 -0.09
N ALA A 118 -15.61 -6.01 -1.35
CA ALA A 118 -16.47 -4.93 -1.83
C ALA A 118 -17.94 -5.33 -1.98
#